data_AF-A0AAD4J769-F1
#
_entry.id   AF-A0AAD4J769-F1
#
_cell.length_a   1.000
_cell.length_b   1.000
_cell.length_c   1.000
_cell.angle_alpha   90.00
_cell.angle_beta   90.00
_cell.angle_gamma   90.00
#
_symmetry.space_group_name_H-M   'P 1'
#
loop_
_entity.id
_entity.type
_entity.pdbx_description
1 polymer ?
#
loop_
_entity_poly.entity_id
_entity_poly.type
_entity_poly.pdbx_seq_one_letter_code
_entity_poly.pdbx_strand_id
1 'polypeptide(L)'
;MTLCLAPMHLLQFIYYKTENWKELYAAQVNPLPLEEDWNVPSEIKDMIVLSPIVLRHAGHPRGQRFVSGTDIPRSRRASTSTGASGSQSCAKKRCSICGETTHTKNRCPL
;
A
#
# COMPACT_ATOMS: atom_id res chain seq x y z
N MET A 1 75.41 -16.84 22.19
CA MET A 1 74.02 -16.36 22.34
C MET A 1 73.24 -16.81 21.13
N THR A 2 72.68 -18.02 21.19
CA THR A 2 71.90 -18.63 20.12
C THR A 2 70.54 -17.92 20.07
N LEU A 3 70.35 -17.07 19.06
CA LEU A 3 69.03 -16.57 18.71
C LEU A 3 68.23 -17.77 18.19
N CYS A 4 67.35 -18.32 19.02
CA CYS A 4 66.36 -19.31 18.63
C CYS A 4 65.45 -18.65 17.58
N LEU A 5 65.74 -18.88 16.30
CA LEU A 5 64.81 -18.60 15.21
C LEU A 5 63.59 -19.50 15.44
N ALA A 6 62.52 -18.93 15.98
CA ALA A 6 61.23 -19.60 16.00
C ALA A 6 60.90 -20.01 14.55
N PRO A 7 60.51 -21.27 14.30
CA PRO A 7 60.15 -21.70 12.95
C PRO A 7 59.05 -20.78 12.43
N MET A 8 59.20 -20.28 11.19
CA MET A 8 58.29 -19.34 10.52
C MET A 8 56.80 -19.72 10.68
N HIS A 9 56.51 -21.01 10.80
CA HIS A 9 55.17 -21.56 11.00
C HIS A 9 54.55 -21.23 12.38
N LEU A 10 55.35 -21.11 13.44
CA LEU A 10 54.88 -20.66 14.76
C LEU A 10 54.58 -19.16 14.75
N LEU A 11 55.37 -18.35 14.02
CA LEU A 11 55.08 -16.94 13.83
C LEU A 11 53.77 -16.75 13.04
N GLN A 12 53.54 -17.55 11.99
CA GLN A 12 52.27 -17.59 11.26
C GLN A 12 51.10 -17.92 12.21
N PHE A 13 51.24 -18.93 13.07
CA PHE A 13 50.18 -19.33 13.99
C PHE A 13 49.83 -18.23 15.02
N ILE A 14 50.83 -17.50 15.51
CA ILE A 14 50.61 -16.39 16.44
C ILE A 14 50.02 -15.17 15.72
N TYR A 15 50.54 -14.80 14.54
CA TYR A 15 50.07 -13.62 13.80
C TYR A 15 48.67 -13.80 13.20
N TYR A 16 48.33 -15.02 12.77
CA TYR A 16 47.06 -15.32 12.11
C TYR A 16 46.01 -15.95 13.03
N LYS A 17 46.23 -15.94 14.35
CA LYS A 17 45.22 -16.35 15.32
C LYS A 17 44.05 -15.37 15.31
N THR A 18 42.81 -15.88 15.30
CA THR A 18 41.60 -15.05 15.30
C THR A 18 41.51 -14.11 16.49
N GLU A 19 42.03 -14.52 17.65
CA GLU A 19 42.15 -13.69 18.85
C GLU A 19 43.03 -12.46 18.59
N ASN A 20 44.24 -12.67 18.06
CA ASN A 20 45.17 -11.59 17.74
C ASN A 20 44.62 -10.65 16.66
N TRP A 21 43.88 -11.17 15.67
CA TRP A 21 43.20 -10.34 14.68
C TRP A 21 42.12 -9.47 15.32
N LYS A 22 41.31 -10.04 16.22
CA LYS A 22 40.31 -9.27 16.95
C LYS A 22 40.95 -8.18 17.80
N GLU A 23 42.07 -8.45 18.47
CA GLU A 23 42.79 -7.47 19.28
C GLU A 23 43.41 -6.35 18.43
N LEU A 24 44.05 -6.70 17.31
CA LEU A 24 44.67 -5.72 16.39
C LEU A 24 43.65 -4.75 15.79
N TYR A 25 42.46 -5.25 15.44
CA TYR A 25 41.37 -4.43 14.88
C TYR A 25 40.33 -4.00 15.93
N ALA A 26 40.55 -4.27 17.22
CA ALA A 26 39.67 -3.77 18.28
C ALA A 26 39.76 -2.25 18.43
N ALA A 27 40.90 -1.67 18.08
CA ALA A 27 41.08 -0.22 18.06
C ALA A 27 40.25 0.39 16.91
N GLN A 28 39.39 1.33 17.26
CA GLN A 28 38.59 2.06 16.29
C GLN A 28 39.49 3.09 15.58
N VAL A 29 39.92 2.75 14.35
CA VAL A 29 40.84 3.60 13.55
C VAL A 29 40.20 4.94 13.15
N ASN A 30 38.87 5.03 13.22
CA ASN A 30 38.11 6.25 13.05
C ASN A 30 36.79 6.11 13.84
N PRO A 31 36.76 6.49 15.13
CA PRO A 31 35.50 6.47 15.86
C PRO A 31 34.53 7.45 15.18
N LEU A 32 33.35 6.97 14.82
CA LEU A 32 32.28 7.87 14.45
C LEU A 32 31.94 8.72 15.69
N PRO A 33 31.73 10.03 15.52
CA PRO A 33 31.24 10.86 16.62
C PRO A 33 29.89 10.31 17.09
N LEU A 34 29.56 10.57 18.36
CA LEU A 34 28.25 10.21 18.91
C LEU A 34 27.16 10.86 18.06
N GLU A 35 25.99 10.22 17.96
CA GLU A 35 24.87 10.76 17.18
C GLU A 35 24.46 12.16 17.64
N GLU A 36 24.68 12.47 18.92
CA GLU A 36 24.45 13.80 19.53
C GLU A 36 25.36 14.90 18.96
N ASP A 37 26.57 14.54 18.52
CA ASP A 37 27.57 15.46 17.97
C ASP A 37 27.38 15.69 16.46
N TRP A 38 26.41 15.03 15.83
CA TRP A 38 26.21 15.14 14.40
C TRP A 38 25.60 16.51 14.06
N ASN A 39 26.33 17.28 13.25
CA ASN A 39 25.81 18.51 12.67
C ASN A 39 24.81 18.17 11.55
N VAL A 40 23.57 17.90 11.93
CA VAL A 40 22.46 17.69 11.00
C VAL A 40 21.88 19.06 10.61
N PRO A 41 21.92 19.42 9.31
CA PRO A 41 21.34 20.67 8.80
C PRO A 41 19.85 20.83 9.14
N SER A 42 19.43 22.09 9.29
CA SER A 42 18.06 22.46 9.62
C SER A 42 17.05 21.88 8.63
N GLU A 43 17.40 21.86 7.33
CA GLU A 43 16.50 21.36 6.29
C GLU A 43 16.11 19.90 6.49
N ILE A 44 17.01 19.10 7.08
CA ILE A 44 16.79 17.68 7.35
C ILE A 44 16.01 17.50 8.66
N LYS A 45 16.30 18.30 9.69
CA LYS A 45 15.59 18.25 10.98
C LYS A 45 14.13 18.67 10.85
N ASP A 46 13.87 19.68 10.02
CA ASP A 46 12.54 20.24 9.78
C ASP A 46 11.77 19.48 8.68
N MET A 47 12.39 18.46 8.08
CA MET A 47 11.76 17.66 7.05
C MET A 47 10.61 16.84 7.64
N ILE A 48 9.39 17.15 7.21
CA ILE A 48 8.21 16.37 7.56
C ILE A 48 8.26 15.04 6.80
N VAL A 49 8.69 13.98 7.48
CA VAL A 49 8.62 12.62 6.95
C VAL A 49 7.17 12.14 7.01
N LEU A 50 6.51 12.09 5.86
CA LEU A 50 5.20 11.47 5.75
C LEU A 50 5.30 9.96 5.97
N SER A 51 4.27 9.37 6.58
CA SER A 51 4.16 7.92 6.71
C SER A 51 4.27 7.26 5.32
N PRO A 52 4.87 6.06 5.23
CA PRO A 52 4.95 5.32 3.99
C PRO A 52 3.58 5.21 3.32
N ILE A 53 3.51 5.57 2.04
CA ILE A 53 2.28 5.42 1.26
C ILE A 53 2.07 3.93 1.04
N VAL A 54 1.07 3.35 1.71
CA VAL A 54 0.65 1.97 1.45
C VAL A 54 -0.08 1.94 0.11
N LEU A 55 0.68 1.79 -0.98
CA LEU A 55 0.11 1.51 -2.29
C LEU A 55 -0.49 0.11 -2.24
N ARG A 56 -1.70 -0.06 -2.80
CA ARG A 56 -2.23 -1.40 -3.10
C ARG A 56 -1.19 -2.11 -3.97
N HIS A 57 -1.02 -3.41 -3.74
CA HIS A 57 -0.12 -4.23 -4.56
C HIS A 57 -0.29 -3.90 -6.03
N ALA A 58 0.81 -3.60 -6.72
CA ALA A 58 0.82 -3.41 -8.16
C ALA A 58 0.19 -4.66 -8.80
N GLY A 59 -0.97 -4.48 -9.43
CA GLY A 59 -1.73 -5.58 -9.98
C GLY A 59 -2.94 -5.06 -10.74
N HIS A 60 -3.26 -5.72 -11.84
CA HIS A 60 -4.48 -5.46 -12.58
C HIS A 60 -5.67 -5.73 -11.65
N PRO A 61 -6.69 -4.83 -11.56
CA PRO A 61 -7.93 -5.15 -10.88
C PRO A 61 -8.42 -6.50 -11.39
N ARG A 62 -8.77 -7.42 -10.49
CA ARG A 62 -9.31 -8.71 -10.93
C ARG A 62 -10.52 -8.43 -11.84
N GLY A 63 -10.44 -8.89 -13.08
CA GLY A 63 -11.54 -8.76 -14.03
C GLY A 63 -12.81 -9.31 -13.38
N GLN A 64 -13.88 -8.52 -13.37
CA GLN A 64 -15.17 -9.01 -12.91
C GLN A 64 -15.60 -10.16 -13.82
N ARG A 65 -16.17 -11.21 -13.24
CA ARG A 65 -16.73 -12.32 -14.03
C ARG A 65 -17.82 -11.74 -14.95
N PHE A 66 -17.83 -12.18 -16.21
CA PHE A 66 -18.95 -11.90 -17.11
C PHE A 66 -20.24 -12.42 -16.47
N VAL A 67 -21.15 -11.50 -16.13
CA VAL A 67 -22.44 -11.83 -15.54
C VAL A 67 -23.24 -12.60 -16.59
N SER A 68 -23.46 -13.89 -16.37
CA SER A 68 -24.29 -14.67 -17.27
C SER A 68 -25.75 -14.25 -17.11
N GLY A 69 -26.58 -14.43 -18.13
CA GLY A 69 -28.00 -14.06 -18.06
C GLY A 69 -28.76 -14.71 -16.90
N THR A 70 -28.26 -15.82 -16.33
CA THR A 70 -28.82 -16.46 -15.13
C THR A 70 -28.44 -15.74 -13.84
N ASP A 71 -27.32 -15.03 -13.81
CA ASP A 71 -26.79 -14.30 -12.64
C ASP A 71 -27.48 -12.94 -12.42
N ILE A 72 -28.31 -12.49 -13.37
CA ILE A 72 -29.08 -11.25 -13.25
C ILE A 72 -30.33 -11.53 -12.38
N PRO A 73 -30.46 -10.92 -11.18
CA PRO A 73 -31.65 -11.14 -10.35
C PRO A 73 -32.92 -10.77 -11.12
N ARG A 74 -33.96 -11.61 -10.98
CA ARG A 74 -35.21 -11.54 -11.75
C ARG A 74 -35.92 -10.19 -11.66
N SER A 75 -35.67 -9.41 -10.60
CA SER A 75 -36.18 -8.04 -10.42
C SER A 75 -35.70 -7.06 -11.50
N ARG A 76 -34.58 -7.34 -12.19
CA ARG A 76 -34.05 -6.52 -13.29
C ARG A 76 -34.51 -6.93 -14.68
N ARG A 77 -35.21 -8.06 -14.83
CA ARG A 77 -35.71 -8.57 -16.14
C ARG A 77 -37.10 -8.06 -16.52
N ALA A 78 -37.63 -7.08 -15.80
CA ALA A 78 -39.00 -6.58 -15.99
C ALA A 78 -39.08 -5.31 -16.86
N SER A 79 -38.16 -5.11 -17.80
CA SER A 79 -38.14 -3.91 -18.64
C SER A 79 -37.80 -4.21 -20.10
N THR A 80 -38.46 -5.20 -20.70
CA THR A 80 -38.70 -5.26 -22.15
C THR A 80 -39.93 -6.14 -22.41
N SER A 81 -40.89 -5.57 -23.12
CA SER A 81 -42.28 -5.97 -23.35
C SER A 81 -42.49 -7.30 -24.10
N THR A 82 -43.49 -8.09 -23.70
CA THR A 82 -44.81 -8.30 -24.36
C THR A 82 -45.38 -9.64 -23.90
N GLY A 83 -46.58 -9.66 -23.33
CA GLY A 83 -47.37 -10.89 -23.17
C GLY A 83 -47.94 -11.15 -21.77
N ALA A 84 -49.24 -10.88 -21.64
CA ALA A 84 -50.21 -11.53 -20.77
C ALA A 84 -50.11 -11.40 -19.23
N SER A 85 -51.16 -10.76 -18.70
CA SER A 85 -51.81 -11.00 -17.39
C SER A 85 -51.01 -10.74 -16.12
N GLY A 86 -51.12 -9.50 -15.63
CA GLY A 86 -50.79 -9.11 -14.26
C GLY A 86 -50.99 -7.61 -14.10
N SER A 87 -52.22 -7.16 -13.81
CA SER A 87 -52.53 -5.76 -13.57
C SER A 87 -51.87 -5.26 -12.29
N GLN A 88 -50.60 -4.85 -12.38
CA GLN A 88 -50.05 -3.87 -11.44
C GLN A 88 -50.57 -2.51 -11.88
N SER A 89 -51.61 -2.03 -11.20
CA SER A 89 -52.09 -0.67 -11.31
C SER A 89 -50.92 0.28 -11.04
N CYS A 90 -50.35 0.85 -12.11
CA CYS A 90 -49.30 1.84 -11.98
C CYS A 90 -49.96 3.07 -11.33
N ALA A 91 -49.70 3.29 -10.04
CA ALA A 91 -50.17 4.47 -9.34
C ALA A 91 -49.82 5.72 -10.15
N LYS A 92 -50.78 6.63 -10.34
CA LYS A 92 -50.55 7.88 -11.08
C LYS A 92 -49.34 8.60 -10.47
N LYS A 93 -48.30 8.84 -11.26
CA LYS A 93 -47.07 9.50 -10.81
C LYS A 93 -47.43 10.93 -10.36
N ARG A 94 -47.04 11.29 -9.14
CA ARG A 94 -47.16 12.66 -8.61
C ARG A 94 -45.97 13.50 -9.04
N CYS A 95 -46.19 14.78 -9.31
CA CYS A 95 -45.14 15.75 -9.58
C CYS A 95 -44.20 15.82 -8.37
N SER A 96 -42.90 15.69 -8.58
CA SER A 96 -41.92 15.72 -7.49
C SER A 96 -41.64 17.13 -6.95
N ILE A 97 -42.15 18.18 -7.61
CA ILE A 97 -42.03 19.58 -7.17
C ILE A 97 -43.25 19.97 -6.33
N CYS A 98 -44.47 19.80 -6.84
CA CYS A 98 -45.70 20.24 -6.16
C CYS A 98 -46.59 19.12 -5.61
N GLY A 99 -46.33 17.84 -5.94
CA GLY A 99 -47.10 16.70 -5.45
C GLY A 99 -48.40 16.39 -6.20
N GLU A 100 -48.83 17.20 -7.17
CA GLU A 100 -50.05 16.95 -7.95
C GLU A 100 -49.89 15.84 -9.00
N THR A 101 -50.98 15.16 -9.37
CA THR A 101 -50.98 14.11 -10.42
C THR A 101 -51.31 14.62 -11.82
N THR A 102 -51.58 15.92 -11.97
CA THR A 102 -52.06 16.56 -13.20
C THR A 102 -50.96 16.77 -14.24
N HIS A 103 -49.70 16.81 -13.81
CA HIS A 103 -48.55 17.09 -14.65
C HIS A 103 -47.28 16.38 -14.15
N THR A 104 -46.26 16.33 -15.01
CA THR A 104 -44.92 15.83 -14.67
C THR A 104 -44.01 16.97 -14.22
N LYS A 105 -42.88 16.64 -13.58
CA LYS A 105 -41.87 17.62 -13.11
C LYS A 105 -41.54 18.69 -14.16
N ASN A 106 -41.48 18.31 -15.43
CA ASN A 106 -41.03 19.20 -16.51
C ASN A 106 -42.11 20.20 -16.98
N ARG A 107 -43.37 20.01 -16.59
CA ARG A 107 -44.48 20.93 -16.87
C ARG A 107 -45.03 21.55 -15.58
N CYS A 108 -44.23 21.55 -14.51
CA CYS A 108 -44.62 22.21 -13.28
C CYS A 108 -44.62 23.74 -13.50
N PRO A 109 -45.70 24.45 -13.11
CA PRO A 109 -45.74 25.91 -13.18
C PRO A 109 -44.94 26.60 -12.06
N LEU A 110 -44.33 25.81 -11.16
CA LEU A 110 -43.41 26.25 -10.11
C LEU A 110 -41.95 26.04 -10.52
#